data_AF-A0A1F9MYI1-F1
#
_entry.id   AF-A0A1F9MYI1-F1
#
_cell.length_a   1.000
_cell.length_b   1.000
_cell.length_c   1.000
_cell.angle_alpha   90.00
_cell.angle_beta   90.00
_cell.angle_gamma   90.00
#
_symmetry.space_group_name_H-M   'P 1'
#
loop_
_entity.id
_entity.type
_entity.pdbx_description
1 polymer ?
#
loop_
_entity_poly.entity_id
_entity_poly.type
_entity_poly.pdbx_seq_one_letter_code
_entity_poly.pdbx_strand_id
1 'polypeptide(L)'
;MGEDKIRKAIHVRLQRGSFPNKYGHSSAFIGLPGRAILVALAAREDIVFRKFFGSLFRVWEQSNKETPYGDLMLGAAGALLACAEIETLLPGVVPQRLVKSLQMRTLQATRSELGKLSRGENIYLGLAHGLAGYLLALEAAQTVFGKTLTSSFRAKLIEEIGVMRLECPGGAALWTVWSNSDAPSFQGWCHGSPGIGLALLAGFSMTGRQEYWQLAHMALKGASIYSSGSRTFCCGAIGKTQIFIEAYRITKDKRWLKDATTTVTGDKYGRWHNPRRRGFHDGRLGEFYLKERFSNHTLPLLGLGPLSVPS
;
A
#
# COMPACT_ATOMS: atom_id res chain seq x y z
N MET A 1 -27.62 -14.33 -4.92
CA MET A 1 -27.16 -15.09 -3.73
C MET A 1 -27.48 -14.22 -2.52
N GLY A 2 -28.33 -14.67 -1.60
CA GLY A 2 -28.80 -13.84 -0.48
C GLY A 2 -27.64 -13.40 0.43
N GLU A 3 -27.73 -12.18 0.96
CA GLU A 3 -26.72 -11.52 1.79
C GLU A 3 -26.25 -12.40 2.97
N ASP A 4 -27.17 -13.11 3.61
CA ASP A 4 -26.89 -14.04 4.71
C ASP A 4 -25.98 -15.20 4.32
N LYS A 5 -26.13 -15.74 3.10
CA LYS A 5 -25.26 -16.82 2.61
C LYS A 5 -23.84 -16.31 2.40
N ILE A 6 -23.68 -15.06 1.96
CA ILE A 6 -22.39 -14.41 1.78
C ILE A 6 -21.75 -14.16 3.16
N ARG A 7 -22.50 -13.57 4.09
CA ARG A 7 -22.02 -13.32 5.46
C ARG A 7 -21.58 -14.60 6.15
N LYS A 8 -22.36 -15.68 6.04
CA LYS A 8 -22.00 -17.00 6.57
C LYS A 8 -20.75 -17.60 5.91
N ALA A 9 -20.59 -17.45 4.59
CA ALA A 9 -19.41 -17.93 3.89
C ALA A 9 -18.13 -17.16 4.29
N ILE A 10 -18.23 -15.84 4.46
CA ILE A 10 -17.15 -14.98 4.97
C ILE A 10 -16.78 -15.42 6.38
N HIS A 11 -17.77 -15.61 7.25
CA HIS A 11 -17.58 -16.07 8.63
C HIS A 11 -16.80 -17.40 8.69
N VAL A 12 -17.25 -18.40 7.94
CA VAL A 12 -16.59 -19.71 7.86
C VAL A 12 -15.16 -19.59 7.34
N ARG A 13 -14.92 -18.76 6.33
CA ARG A 13 -13.59 -18.65 5.70
C ARG A 13 -12.58 -17.90 6.57
N LEU A 14 -13.03 -16.89 7.31
CA LEU A 14 -12.17 -16.17 8.27
C LEU A 14 -11.82 -17.05 9.47
N GLN A 15 -12.73 -17.91 9.94
CA GLN A 15 -12.50 -18.80 11.08
C GLN A 15 -11.76 -20.11 10.78
N ARG A 16 -12.06 -20.80 9.66
CA ARG A 16 -11.57 -22.16 9.38
C ARG A 16 -10.20 -22.25 8.73
N GLY A 17 -9.61 -21.14 8.31
CA GLY A 17 -8.33 -21.20 7.61
C GLY A 17 -7.19 -21.59 8.54
N SER A 18 -6.67 -22.82 8.47
CA SER A 18 -5.34 -23.10 9.03
C SER A 18 -4.34 -22.11 8.43
N PHE A 19 -3.52 -21.50 9.27
CA PHE A 19 -2.70 -20.35 8.89
C PHE A 19 -1.23 -20.76 8.83
N PRO A 20 -0.77 -21.46 7.76
CA PRO A 20 0.65 -21.63 7.58
C PRO A 20 1.24 -20.25 7.30
N ASN A 21 1.84 -19.64 8.33
CA ASN A 21 2.83 -18.59 8.14
C ASN A 21 4.09 -19.27 7.59
N LYS A 22 4.01 -19.70 6.33
CA LYS A 22 4.98 -20.65 5.77
C LYS A 22 6.38 -20.04 5.58
N TYR A 23 6.53 -18.73 5.80
CA TYR A 23 7.74 -17.96 5.49
C TYR A 23 8.03 -16.78 6.43
N GLY A 24 7.37 -16.69 7.59
CA GLY A 24 7.64 -15.59 8.56
C GLY A 24 7.24 -14.18 8.08
N HIS A 25 6.45 -14.07 7.02
CA HIS A 25 5.94 -12.79 6.52
C HIS A 25 4.83 -12.27 7.44
N SER A 26 4.90 -10.98 7.75
CA SER A 26 3.93 -10.33 8.63
C SER A 26 3.59 -8.93 8.14
N SER A 27 3.12 -8.80 6.91
CA SER A 27 2.67 -7.51 6.35
C SER A 27 1.16 -7.42 6.12
N ALA A 28 0.66 -6.20 5.88
CA ALA A 28 -0.71 -5.96 5.42
C ALA A 28 -1.07 -6.75 4.14
N PHE A 29 -0.09 -7.08 3.31
CA PHE A 29 -0.28 -7.69 1.98
C PHE A 29 -0.06 -9.21 1.97
N ILE A 30 0.79 -9.72 2.88
CA ILE A 30 1.10 -11.15 3.01
C ILE A 30 1.03 -11.58 4.46
N GLY A 31 0.17 -12.57 4.74
CA GLY A 31 0.10 -13.27 6.01
C GLY A 31 -1.11 -12.91 6.86
N LEU A 32 -0.94 -13.01 8.18
CA LEU A 32 -1.98 -12.76 9.17
C LEU A 32 -2.45 -11.29 9.28
N PRO A 33 -1.61 -10.24 9.12
CA PRO A 33 -2.05 -8.86 9.30
C PRO A 33 -3.14 -8.45 8.32
N GLY A 34 -3.00 -8.80 7.03
CA GLY A 34 -4.04 -8.51 6.04
C GLY A 34 -5.40 -9.15 6.39
N ARG A 35 -5.40 -10.34 7.02
CA ARG A 35 -6.63 -10.94 7.54
C ARG A 35 -7.17 -10.19 8.76
N ALA A 36 -6.29 -9.74 9.65
CA ALA A 36 -6.69 -8.94 10.81
C ALA A 36 -7.34 -7.62 10.39
N ILE A 37 -6.86 -6.97 9.32
CA ILE A 37 -7.51 -5.80 8.71
C ILE A 37 -8.92 -6.15 8.21
N LEU A 38 -9.08 -7.23 7.45
CA LEU A 38 -10.39 -7.64 6.95
C LEU A 38 -11.37 -8.00 8.08
N VAL A 39 -10.90 -8.66 9.13
CA VAL A 39 -11.71 -8.96 10.32
C VAL A 39 -12.05 -7.68 11.08
N ALA A 40 -11.12 -6.74 11.20
CA ALA A 40 -11.37 -5.44 11.83
C ALA A 40 -12.45 -4.65 11.08
N LEU A 41 -12.39 -4.65 9.74
CA LEU A 41 -13.41 -4.06 8.89
C LEU A 41 -14.78 -4.73 9.09
N ALA A 42 -14.83 -6.06 9.07
CA ALA A 42 -16.08 -6.81 9.31
C ALA A 42 -16.63 -6.62 10.73
N ALA A 43 -15.75 -6.39 11.72
CA ALA A 43 -16.09 -6.15 13.11
C ALA A 43 -16.70 -4.76 13.39
N ARG A 44 -16.68 -3.85 12.41
CA ARG A 44 -17.49 -2.62 12.42
C ARG A 44 -18.97 -2.92 12.23
N GLU A 45 -19.28 -3.91 11.39
CA GLU A 45 -20.65 -4.26 11.00
C GLU A 45 -21.26 -5.36 11.87
N ASP A 46 -20.44 -6.25 12.45
CA ASP A 46 -20.93 -7.42 13.18
C ASP A 46 -20.04 -7.76 14.40
N ILE A 47 -20.68 -7.77 15.58
CA ILE A 47 -20.08 -8.03 16.90
C ILE A 47 -19.38 -9.40 17.00
N VAL A 48 -19.81 -10.38 16.20
CA VAL A 48 -19.21 -11.71 16.19
C VAL A 48 -17.75 -11.63 15.71
N PHE A 49 -17.45 -10.76 14.74
CA PHE A 49 -16.08 -10.56 14.27
C PHE A 49 -15.21 -9.84 15.30
N ARG A 50 -15.76 -9.01 16.21
CA ARG A 50 -14.99 -8.45 17.33
C ARG A 50 -14.43 -9.53 18.26
N LYS A 51 -15.23 -10.57 18.55
CA LYS A 51 -14.77 -11.71 19.37
C LYS A 51 -13.65 -12.49 18.68
N PHE A 52 -13.76 -12.69 17.36
CA PHE A 52 -12.75 -13.37 16.56
C PHE A 52 -11.47 -12.55 16.36
N PHE A 53 -11.60 -11.22 16.26
CA PHE A 53 -10.47 -10.30 16.08
C PHE A 53 -9.42 -10.49 17.18
N GLY A 54 -9.83 -10.56 18.45
CA GLY A 54 -8.88 -10.66 19.57
C GLY A 54 -8.01 -11.92 19.53
N SER A 55 -8.56 -13.08 19.15
CA SER A 55 -7.77 -14.31 19.03
C SER A 55 -6.83 -14.27 17.82
N LEU A 56 -7.33 -13.83 16.66
CA LEU A 56 -6.52 -13.67 15.45
C LEU A 56 -5.36 -12.70 15.66
N PHE A 57 -5.64 -11.55 16.30
CA PHE A 57 -4.65 -10.52 16.56
C PHE A 57 -3.55 -11.02 17.51
N ARG A 58 -3.90 -11.77 18.57
CA ARG A 58 -2.90 -12.39 19.46
C ARG A 58 -1.98 -13.36 18.72
N VAL A 59 -2.54 -14.20 17.84
CA VAL A 59 -1.74 -15.12 17.01
C VAL A 59 -0.80 -14.34 16.09
N TRP A 60 -1.29 -13.28 15.46
CA TRP A 60 -0.45 -12.41 14.65
C TRP A 60 0.64 -11.76 15.48
N GLU A 61 0.32 -11.09 16.59
CA GLU A 61 1.29 -10.43 17.48
C GLU A 61 2.41 -11.40 17.91
N GLN A 62 2.04 -12.64 18.26
CA GLN A 62 3.02 -13.68 18.61
C GLN A 62 3.89 -14.12 17.43
N SER A 63 3.31 -14.25 16.23
CA SER A 63 4.05 -14.61 15.02
C SER A 63 4.97 -13.49 14.49
N ASN A 64 4.74 -12.25 14.90
CA ASN A 64 5.42 -11.06 14.39
C ASN A 64 6.75 -10.77 15.10
N LYS A 65 7.13 -11.58 16.09
CA LYS A 65 8.23 -11.28 17.01
C LYS A 65 9.54 -10.92 16.29
N GLU A 66 9.85 -11.57 15.17
CA GLU A 66 11.11 -11.32 14.44
C GLU A 66 10.98 -11.58 12.93
N THR A 67 10.04 -10.90 12.24
CA THR A 67 10.06 -10.96 10.76
C THR A 67 11.41 -10.45 10.23
N PRO A 68 12.11 -11.21 9.37
CA PRO A 68 13.44 -10.82 8.89
C PRO A 68 13.39 -9.70 7.84
N TYR A 69 12.19 -9.36 7.36
CA TYR A 69 11.98 -8.36 6.33
C TYR A 69 11.65 -7.00 6.96
N GLY A 70 12.22 -5.93 6.37
CA GLY A 70 11.92 -4.55 6.77
C GLY A 70 10.75 -3.93 6.02
N ASP A 71 10.55 -4.33 4.77
CA ASP A 71 9.74 -3.60 3.79
C ASP A 71 8.22 -3.67 3.99
N LEU A 72 7.50 -2.98 3.10
CA LEU A 72 6.05 -2.87 3.16
C LEU A 72 5.35 -4.19 2.77
N MET A 73 5.89 -4.91 1.79
CA MET A 73 5.27 -6.10 1.24
C MET A 73 5.41 -7.33 2.13
N LEU A 74 6.52 -7.47 2.86
CA LEU A 74 6.87 -8.69 3.59
C LEU A 74 7.10 -8.47 5.08
N GLY A 75 7.39 -7.23 5.47
CA GLY A 75 8.11 -6.95 6.69
C GLY A 75 7.46 -5.99 7.68
N ALA A 76 8.31 -5.46 8.56
CA ALA A 76 7.91 -4.60 9.67
C ALA A 76 7.15 -3.34 9.23
N ALA A 77 7.53 -2.70 8.12
CA ALA A 77 6.80 -1.53 7.60
C ALA A 77 5.35 -1.91 7.25
N GLY A 78 5.14 -3.06 6.62
CA GLY A 78 3.80 -3.56 6.29
C GLY A 78 2.97 -3.90 7.53
N ALA A 79 3.58 -4.49 8.55
CA ALA A 79 2.91 -4.73 9.83
C ALA A 79 2.56 -3.42 10.57
N LEU A 80 3.45 -2.43 10.51
CA LEU A 80 3.22 -1.11 11.11
C LEU A 80 2.06 -0.40 10.42
N LEU A 81 2.00 -0.46 9.09
CA LEU A 81 0.88 0.07 8.32
C LEU A 81 -0.44 -0.64 8.67
N ALA A 82 -0.41 -1.97 8.79
CA ALA A 82 -1.58 -2.75 9.23
C ALA A 82 -2.05 -2.35 10.63
N CYS A 83 -1.13 -2.09 11.56
CA CYS A 83 -1.47 -1.56 12.88
C CYS A 83 -2.20 -0.23 12.79
N ALA A 84 -1.71 0.71 11.98
CA ALA A 84 -2.35 2.02 11.81
C ALA A 84 -3.76 1.89 11.19
N GLU A 85 -3.93 1.01 10.20
CA GLU A 85 -5.23 0.75 9.58
C GLU A 85 -6.22 0.12 10.57
N ILE A 86 -5.78 -0.89 11.33
CA ILE A 86 -6.60 -1.56 12.34
C ILE A 86 -7.00 -0.62 13.47
N GLU A 87 -6.07 0.20 13.98
CA GLU A 87 -6.39 1.17 15.03
C GLU A 87 -7.38 2.23 14.54
N THR A 88 -7.33 2.61 13.26
CA THR A 88 -8.31 3.51 12.65
C THR A 88 -9.69 2.85 12.54
N LEU A 89 -9.73 1.54 12.23
CA LEU A 89 -10.99 0.77 12.13
C LEU A 89 -11.60 0.46 13.50
N LEU A 90 -10.76 0.14 14.49
CA LEU A 90 -11.13 -0.30 15.84
C LEU A 90 -10.19 0.39 16.86
N PRO A 91 -10.51 1.62 17.29
CA PRO A 91 -9.65 2.36 18.22
C PRO A 91 -9.40 1.63 19.55
N GLY A 92 -8.16 1.69 20.04
CA GLY A 92 -7.74 1.13 21.33
C GLY A 92 -7.38 -0.35 21.32
N VAL A 93 -7.42 -1.02 20.16
CA VAL A 93 -7.17 -2.48 20.10
C VAL A 93 -5.70 -2.83 19.83
N VAL A 94 -4.90 -1.91 19.30
CA VAL A 94 -3.50 -2.17 18.94
C VAL A 94 -2.57 -1.86 20.12
N PRO A 95 -1.81 -2.85 20.64
CA PRO A 95 -0.91 -2.63 21.76
C PRO A 95 0.25 -1.68 21.42
N GLN A 96 0.47 -0.65 22.24
CA GLN A 96 1.55 0.32 22.07
C GLN A 96 2.94 -0.31 22.02
N ARG A 97 3.15 -1.44 22.72
CA ARG A 97 4.40 -2.22 22.69
C ARG A 97 4.73 -2.74 21.29
N LEU A 98 3.71 -3.20 20.56
CA LEU A 98 3.84 -3.76 19.22
C LEU A 98 4.19 -2.64 18.23
N VAL A 99 3.46 -1.52 18.32
CA VAL A 99 3.71 -0.32 17.51
C VAL A 99 5.14 0.18 17.71
N LYS A 100 5.61 0.29 18.96
CA LYS A 100 6.99 0.72 19.28
C LYS A 100 8.03 -0.22 18.65
N SER A 101 7.87 -1.54 18.81
CA SER A 101 8.77 -2.55 18.22
C SER A 101 8.81 -2.45 16.69
N LEU A 102 7.65 -2.36 16.05
CA LEU A 102 7.53 -2.26 14.60
C LEU A 102 8.14 -0.97 14.07
N GLN A 103 7.83 0.17 14.69
CA GLN A 103 8.40 1.46 14.32
C GLN A 103 9.93 1.46 14.41
N MET A 104 10.51 0.92 15.49
CA MET A 104 11.97 0.83 15.62
C MET A 104 12.59 0.00 14.49
N ARG A 105 12.00 -1.16 14.16
CA ARG A 105 12.47 -2.01 13.05
C ARG A 105 12.30 -1.34 11.69
N THR A 106 11.18 -0.66 11.45
CA THR A 106 10.96 0.12 10.22
C THR A 106 12.01 1.22 10.09
N LEU A 107 12.24 2.03 11.14
CA LEU A 107 13.28 3.06 11.14
C LEU A 107 14.69 2.48 10.92
N GLN A 108 15.00 1.33 11.52
CA GLN A 108 16.28 0.66 11.33
C GLN A 108 16.46 0.19 9.88
N ALA A 109 15.45 -0.45 9.30
CA ALA A 109 15.47 -0.89 7.91
C ALA A 109 15.62 0.31 6.95
N THR A 110 14.87 1.39 7.18
CA THR A 110 14.98 2.60 6.37
C THR A 110 16.38 3.24 6.46
N ARG A 111 16.96 3.33 7.66
CA ARG A 111 18.35 3.82 7.83
C ARG A 111 19.36 2.92 7.14
N SER A 112 19.15 1.60 7.15
CA SER A 112 20.02 0.66 6.45
C SER A 112 19.99 0.91 4.93
N GLU A 113 18.81 1.09 4.34
CA GLU A 113 18.68 1.42 2.92
C GLU A 113 19.33 2.78 2.57
N LEU A 114 19.11 3.82 3.38
CA LEU A 114 19.78 5.11 3.18
C LEU A 114 21.31 5.01 3.32
N GLY A 115 21.79 4.14 4.21
CA GLY A 115 23.22 3.85 4.36
C GLY A 115 23.81 3.06 3.19
N LYS A 116 23.04 2.17 2.55
CA LYS A 116 23.42 1.52 1.28
C LYS A 116 23.53 2.56 0.17
N LEU A 117 22.51 3.40 0.03
CA LEU A 117 22.49 4.48 -0.95
C LEU A 117 23.69 5.42 -0.80
N SER A 118 24.00 5.84 0.43
CA SER A 118 25.14 6.73 0.72
C SER A 118 26.50 6.10 0.35
N ARG A 119 26.56 4.76 0.25
CA ARG A 119 27.75 4.01 -0.18
C ARG A 119 27.74 3.69 -1.68
N GLY A 120 26.78 4.23 -2.43
CA GLY A 120 26.62 3.99 -3.87
C GLY A 120 26.00 2.63 -4.20
N GLU A 121 25.39 1.95 -3.23
CA GLU A 121 24.68 0.68 -3.48
C GLU A 121 23.25 0.92 -3.97
N ASN A 122 22.71 -0.10 -4.65
CA ASN A 122 21.37 -0.08 -5.20
C ASN A 122 20.32 -0.40 -4.15
N ILE A 123 19.28 0.43 -4.10
CA ILE A 123 18.13 0.23 -3.22
C ILE A 123 16.83 0.24 -4.03
N TYR A 124 15.78 -0.37 -3.48
CA TYR A 124 14.45 -0.26 -4.05
C TYR A 124 13.82 1.11 -3.73
N LEU A 125 13.10 1.67 -4.69
CA LEU A 125 12.41 2.96 -4.53
C LEU A 125 10.90 2.81 -4.27
N GLY A 126 10.34 1.72 -4.81
CA GLY A 126 8.91 1.48 -4.92
C GLY A 126 8.15 1.33 -3.59
N LEU A 127 6.83 1.26 -3.71
CA LEU A 127 5.91 1.08 -2.59
C LEU A 127 6.11 -0.27 -1.89
N ALA A 128 6.32 -1.36 -2.62
CA ALA A 128 6.37 -2.70 -2.06
C ALA A 128 7.64 -2.95 -1.22
N HIS A 129 8.80 -2.56 -1.76
CA HIS A 129 10.11 -2.95 -1.21
C HIS A 129 11.04 -1.77 -0.88
N GLY A 130 10.61 -0.53 -1.17
CA GLY A 130 11.51 0.62 -1.20
C GLY A 130 11.13 1.79 -0.30
N LEU A 131 11.84 2.91 -0.49
CA LEU A 131 11.72 4.13 0.31
C LEU A 131 10.27 4.63 0.42
N ALA A 132 9.48 4.57 -0.65
CA ALA A 132 8.09 5.02 -0.62
C ALA A 132 7.22 4.18 0.33
N GLY A 133 7.44 2.86 0.39
CA GLY A 133 6.74 1.98 1.34
C GLY A 133 7.09 2.28 2.79
N TYR A 134 8.38 2.49 3.07
CA TYR A 134 8.84 2.89 4.40
C TYR A 134 8.23 4.23 4.83
N LEU A 135 8.24 5.23 3.94
CA LEU A 135 7.67 6.54 4.20
C LEU A 135 6.18 6.45 4.52
N LEU A 136 5.40 5.70 3.72
CA LEU A 136 3.98 5.48 3.95
C LEU A 136 3.71 4.88 5.36
N ALA A 137 4.43 3.82 5.72
CA ALA A 137 4.24 3.16 7.01
C ALA A 137 4.57 4.09 8.19
N LEU A 138 5.64 4.88 8.07
CA LEU A 138 6.06 5.82 9.12
C LEU A 138 5.10 7.00 9.25
N GLU A 139 4.59 7.57 8.16
CA GLU A 139 3.56 8.62 8.21
C GLU A 139 2.25 8.11 8.81
N ALA A 140 1.80 6.91 8.42
CA ALA A 140 0.62 6.30 8.99
C ALA A 140 0.76 6.11 10.50
N ALA A 141 1.92 5.63 10.96
CA ALA A 141 2.18 5.45 12.39
C ALA A 141 2.27 6.80 13.14
N GLN A 142 2.89 7.82 12.55
CA GLN A 142 2.96 9.16 13.12
C GLN A 142 1.56 9.77 13.27
N THR A 143 0.70 9.58 12.26
CA THR A 143 -0.66 10.12 12.21
C THR A 143 -1.57 9.45 13.24
N VAL A 144 -1.56 8.12 13.31
CA VAL A 144 -2.50 7.36 14.14
C VAL A 144 -2.05 7.24 15.59
N PHE A 145 -0.74 7.10 15.83
CA PHE A 145 -0.19 6.77 17.15
C PHE A 145 0.70 7.88 17.76
N GLY A 146 0.86 9.03 17.09
CA GLY A 146 1.72 10.12 17.56
C GLY A 146 3.22 9.75 17.60
N LYS A 147 3.64 8.77 16.79
CA LYS A 147 4.98 8.17 16.86
C LYS A 147 6.02 8.97 16.08
N THR A 148 7.19 9.16 16.68
CA THR A 148 8.24 10.12 16.29
C THR A 148 8.90 9.82 14.93
N LEU A 149 8.26 10.23 13.84
CA LEU A 149 8.95 10.50 12.58
C LEU A 149 9.42 11.94 12.62
N THR A 150 10.72 12.14 12.83
CA THR A 150 11.29 13.50 12.91
C THR A 150 11.14 14.22 11.57
N SER A 151 10.95 15.54 11.63
CA SER A 151 10.85 16.38 10.42
C SER A 151 12.09 16.25 9.53
N SER A 152 13.28 16.12 10.11
CA SER A 152 14.53 15.93 9.37
C SER A 152 14.58 14.59 8.63
N PHE A 153 14.17 13.50 9.28
CA PHE A 153 14.20 12.17 8.66
C PHE A 153 13.14 12.05 7.57
N ARG A 154 11.95 12.64 7.79
CA ARG A 154 10.91 12.81 6.77
C ARG A 154 11.45 13.55 5.55
N ALA A 155 12.01 14.74 5.76
CA ALA A 155 12.53 15.57 4.68
C ALA A 155 13.59 14.83 3.86
N LYS A 156 14.50 14.11 4.52
CA LYS A 156 15.51 13.29 3.85
C LYS A 156 14.89 12.22 2.95
N LEU A 157 13.87 11.50 3.41
CA LEU A 157 13.20 10.48 2.59
C LEU A 157 12.52 11.08 1.35
N ILE A 158 11.84 12.20 1.52
CA ILE A 158 11.17 12.91 0.42
C ILE A 158 12.20 13.44 -0.58
N GLU A 159 13.30 14.01 -0.08
CA GLU A 159 14.42 14.49 -0.90
C GLU A 159 15.02 13.35 -1.73
N GLU A 160 15.36 12.21 -1.12
CA GLU A 160 15.93 11.07 -1.85
C GLU A 160 14.99 10.53 -2.92
N ILE A 161 13.71 10.38 -2.59
CA ILE A 161 12.69 10.00 -3.59
C ILE A 161 12.65 11.05 -4.71
N GLY A 162 12.71 12.34 -4.37
CA GLY A 162 12.71 13.43 -5.33
C GLY A 162 13.93 13.41 -6.26
N VAL A 163 15.14 13.21 -5.73
CA VAL A 163 16.39 13.18 -6.51
C VAL A 163 16.43 12.01 -7.48
N MET A 164 15.85 10.85 -7.10
CA MET A 164 15.85 9.63 -7.93
C MET A 164 14.79 9.60 -9.03
N ARG A 165 14.14 10.74 -9.29
CA ARG A 165 13.16 10.85 -10.38
C ARG A 165 13.88 10.94 -11.73
N LEU A 166 13.31 10.29 -12.72
CA LEU A 166 13.59 10.56 -14.13
C LEU A 166 12.59 11.62 -14.61
N GLU A 167 13.08 12.81 -14.91
CA GLU A 167 12.25 13.88 -15.43
C GLU A 167 11.76 13.55 -16.84
N CYS A 168 10.49 13.84 -17.08
CA CYS A 168 9.82 13.63 -18.35
C CYS A 168 9.14 14.93 -18.81
N PRO A 169 8.86 15.09 -20.12
CA PRO A 169 8.17 16.27 -20.64
C PRO A 169 6.86 16.58 -19.90
N GLY A 170 6.50 17.86 -19.82
CA GLY A 170 5.26 18.30 -19.16
C GLY A 170 5.28 18.25 -17.62
N GLY A 171 6.47 18.14 -17.02
CA GLY A 171 6.64 18.02 -15.56
C GLY A 171 6.20 16.68 -15.01
N ALA A 172 6.25 15.63 -15.84
CA ALA A 172 6.04 14.26 -15.42
C ALA A 172 7.33 13.70 -14.78
N ALA A 173 7.17 12.73 -13.88
CA ALA A 173 8.30 12.00 -13.31
C ALA A 173 8.07 10.50 -13.36
N LEU A 174 9.09 9.78 -13.80
CA LEU A 174 9.18 8.34 -13.72
C LEU A 174 10.16 7.93 -12.63
N TRP A 175 9.90 6.80 -12.00
CA TRP A 175 10.86 6.15 -11.11
C TRP A 175 11.12 4.74 -11.59
N THR A 176 12.34 4.30 -11.44
CA THR A 176 12.75 2.94 -11.77
C THR A 176 12.63 2.03 -10.56
N VAL A 177 12.86 0.73 -10.75
CA VAL A 177 12.83 -0.24 -9.65
C VAL A 177 13.95 0.03 -8.65
N TRP A 178 15.14 0.38 -9.17
CA TRP A 178 16.39 0.52 -8.44
C TRP A 178 16.96 1.93 -8.56
N SER A 179 17.61 2.42 -7.51
CA SER A 179 18.21 3.78 -7.45
C SER A 179 19.23 4.10 -8.55
N ASN A 180 19.87 3.12 -9.18
CA ASN A 180 20.89 3.33 -10.22
C ASN A 180 20.40 3.06 -11.65
N SER A 181 19.10 2.88 -11.84
CA SER A 181 18.54 2.55 -13.15
C SER A 181 18.04 3.81 -13.85
N ASP A 182 18.47 3.99 -15.10
CA ASP A 182 18.12 5.14 -15.93
C ASP A 182 17.01 4.83 -16.95
N ALA A 183 16.58 3.56 -17.01
CA ALA A 183 15.55 3.09 -17.92
C ALA A 183 14.23 2.85 -17.17
N PRO A 184 13.14 3.55 -17.53
CA PRO A 184 11.84 3.33 -16.91
C PRO A 184 11.35 1.92 -17.19
N SER A 185 11.22 1.14 -16.13
CA SER A 185 10.68 -0.22 -16.14
C SER A 185 9.69 -0.37 -14.99
N PHE A 186 8.74 -1.30 -15.15
CA PHE A 186 7.77 -1.68 -14.10
C PHE A 186 7.06 -0.48 -13.45
N GLN A 187 6.22 0.22 -14.22
CA GLN A 187 5.35 1.30 -13.70
C GLN A 187 4.04 0.72 -13.17
N GLY A 188 4.07 0.19 -11.94
CA GLY A 188 2.94 -0.49 -11.30
C GLY A 188 2.69 -0.04 -9.86
N TRP A 189 1.89 -0.82 -9.13
CA TRP A 189 1.64 -0.58 -7.72
C TRP A 189 2.89 -0.87 -6.87
N CYS A 190 3.64 -1.93 -7.19
CA CYS A 190 4.80 -2.33 -6.39
C CYS A 190 6.02 -1.41 -6.57
N HIS A 191 6.30 -0.98 -7.80
CA HIS A 191 7.44 -0.16 -8.20
C HIS A 191 7.03 0.92 -9.21
N GLY A 192 7.87 1.95 -9.33
CA GLY A 192 7.65 3.07 -10.25
C GLY A 192 6.65 4.11 -9.74
N SER A 193 6.32 5.06 -10.61
CA SER A 193 5.50 6.23 -10.30
C SER A 193 4.15 5.92 -9.67
N PRO A 194 3.40 4.88 -10.08
CA PRO A 194 2.07 4.66 -9.50
C PRO A 194 2.14 4.30 -8.01
N GLY A 195 3.04 3.38 -7.63
CA GLY A 195 3.26 3.01 -6.23
C GLY A 195 3.85 4.15 -5.39
N ILE A 196 4.88 4.83 -5.92
CA ILE A 196 5.52 5.95 -5.22
C ILE A 196 4.54 7.11 -5.05
N GLY A 197 3.80 7.45 -6.10
CA GLY A 197 2.77 8.47 -6.07
C GLY A 197 1.62 8.14 -5.11
N LEU A 198 1.24 6.86 -4.96
CA LEU A 198 0.27 6.44 -3.93
C LEU A 198 0.77 6.73 -2.51
N ALA A 199 2.03 6.39 -2.19
CA ALA A 199 2.62 6.72 -0.90
C ALA A 199 2.67 8.23 -0.65
N LEU A 200 3.04 9.00 -1.68
CA LEU A 200 3.14 10.46 -1.58
C LEU A 200 1.75 11.12 -1.43
N LEU A 201 0.74 10.67 -2.20
CA LEU A 201 -0.64 11.12 -2.05
C LEU A 201 -1.18 10.83 -0.65
N ALA A 202 -0.91 9.64 -0.12
CA ALA A 202 -1.27 9.28 1.24
C ALA A 202 -0.58 10.19 2.26
N GLY A 203 0.72 10.44 2.11
CA GLY A 203 1.47 11.39 2.93
C GLY A 203 0.90 12.81 2.89
N PHE A 204 0.54 13.30 1.70
CA PHE A 204 -0.14 14.59 1.54
C PHE A 204 -1.48 14.62 2.28
N SER A 205 -2.33 13.61 2.10
CA SER A 205 -3.63 13.55 2.76
C SER A 205 -3.53 13.47 4.28
N MET A 206 -2.50 12.82 4.83
CA MET A 206 -2.29 12.69 6.28
C MET A 206 -1.73 13.97 6.91
N THR A 207 -0.92 14.73 6.17
CA THR A 207 -0.10 15.80 6.76
C THR A 207 -0.41 17.21 6.23
N GLY A 208 -1.09 17.33 5.07
CA GLY A 208 -1.30 18.58 4.35
C GLY A 208 -0.02 19.19 3.74
N ARG A 209 1.13 18.52 3.84
CA ARG A 209 2.44 19.04 3.42
C ARG A 209 2.58 19.07 1.90
N GLN A 210 2.85 20.25 1.35
CA GLN A 210 2.88 20.48 -0.10
C GLN A 210 4.03 19.75 -0.83
N GLU A 211 5.15 19.51 -0.15
CA GLU A 211 6.28 18.71 -0.67
C GLU A 211 5.85 17.31 -1.15
N TYR A 212 4.90 16.67 -0.46
CA TYR A 212 4.31 15.40 -0.92
C TYR A 212 3.47 15.58 -2.17
N TRP A 213 2.61 16.59 -2.18
CA TRP A 213 1.71 16.85 -3.30
C TRP A 213 2.48 17.16 -4.59
N GLN A 214 3.56 17.94 -4.50
CA GLN A 214 4.40 18.27 -5.65
C GLN A 214 4.96 17.01 -6.32
N LEU A 215 5.60 16.12 -5.56
CA LEU A 215 6.13 14.86 -6.11
C LEU A 215 5.02 13.90 -6.55
N ALA A 216 3.92 13.81 -5.77
CA ALA A 216 2.76 12.98 -6.12
C ALA A 216 2.15 13.40 -7.46
N HIS A 217 2.04 14.71 -7.71
CA HIS A 217 1.51 15.26 -8.94
C HIS A 217 2.41 14.96 -10.15
N MET A 218 3.74 15.02 -9.98
CA MET A 218 4.68 14.57 -11.02
C MET A 218 4.55 13.07 -11.29
N ALA A 219 4.36 12.25 -10.24
CA ALA A 219 4.15 10.81 -10.36
C ALA A 219 2.83 10.46 -11.05
N LEU A 220 1.74 11.19 -10.77
CA LEU A 220 0.45 11.07 -11.47
C LEU A 220 0.60 11.30 -12.98
N LYS A 221 1.28 12.38 -13.36
CA LYS A 221 1.60 12.65 -14.76
C LYS A 221 2.46 11.54 -15.38
N GLY A 222 3.48 11.04 -14.67
CA GLY A 222 4.31 9.93 -15.14
C GLY A 222 3.50 8.64 -15.35
N ALA A 223 2.60 8.32 -14.43
CA ALA A 223 1.72 7.15 -14.54
C ALA A 223 0.79 7.22 -15.77
N SER A 224 0.46 8.42 -16.26
CA SER A 224 -0.44 8.63 -17.40
C SER A 224 0.22 8.35 -18.76
N ILE A 225 1.54 8.50 -18.86
CA ILE A 225 2.27 8.41 -20.15
C ILE A 225 2.93 7.05 -20.39
N TYR A 226 3.02 6.19 -19.38
CA TYR A 226 3.68 4.88 -19.50
C TYR A 226 2.65 3.73 -19.50
N SER A 227 2.63 2.89 -20.54
CA SER A 227 1.82 1.67 -20.59
C SER A 227 2.46 0.55 -19.78
N SER A 228 1.65 -0.21 -19.04
CA SER A 228 2.18 -1.30 -18.20
C SER A 228 2.41 -2.61 -18.97
N GLY A 229 1.76 -2.78 -20.14
CA GLY A 229 1.78 -4.03 -20.92
C GLY A 229 1.18 -5.26 -20.20
N SER A 230 0.64 -5.08 -18.99
CA SER A 230 0.14 -6.12 -18.09
C SER A 230 -1.21 -5.71 -17.50
N ARG A 231 -2.08 -6.68 -17.21
CA ARG A 231 -3.38 -6.44 -16.55
C ARG A 231 -3.40 -6.80 -15.06
N THR A 232 -2.25 -7.07 -14.43
CA THR A 232 -2.24 -7.45 -13.00
C THR A 232 -2.40 -6.25 -12.07
N PHE A 233 -2.78 -6.49 -10.82
CA PHE A 233 -2.80 -5.44 -9.80
C PHE A 233 -1.37 -5.05 -9.37
N CYS A 234 -0.44 -6.00 -9.23
CA CYS A 234 0.90 -5.70 -8.73
C CYS A 234 1.70 -4.80 -9.70
N CYS A 235 1.82 -5.22 -10.95
CA CYS A 235 2.71 -4.59 -11.94
C CYS A 235 1.98 -4.13 -13.21
N GLY A 236 0.64 -4.16 -13.22
CA GLY A 236 -0.16 -3.89 -14.41
C GLY A 236 -1.11 -2.71 -14.26
N ALA A 237 -1.89 -2.51 -15.32
CA ALA A 237 -2.83 -1.40 -15.47
C ALA A 237 -3.82 -1.30 -14.32
N ILE A 238 -4.24 -2.44 -13.76
CA ILE A 238 -5.21 -2.48 -12.65
C ILE A 238 -4.66 -1.79 -11.41
N GLY A 239 -3.40 -2.08 -11.04
CA GLY A 239 -2.74 -1.43 -9.92
C GLY A 239 -2.39 0.03 -10.21
N LYS A 240 -1.88 0.28 -11.42
CA LYS A 240 -1.57 1.63 -11.88
C LYS A 240 -2.78 2.55 -11.78
N THR A 241 -3.96 2.08 -12.16
CA THR A 241 -5.21 2.86 -12.12
C THR A 241 -5.57 3.35 -10.72
N GLN A 242 -5.13 2.64 -9.67
CA GLN A 242 -5.50 2.98 -8.29
C GLN A 242 -4.99 4.37 -7.89
N ILE A 243 -3.82 4.82 -8.39
CA ILE A 243 -3.28 6.15 -8.08
C ILE A 243 -4.22 7.26 -8.52
N PHE A 244 -4.86 7.11 -9.69
CA PHE A 244 -5.76 8.12 -10.23
C PHE A 244 -7.09 8.17 -9.49
N ILE A 245 -7.63 7.01 -9.09
CA ILE A 245 -8.85 6.97 -8.28
C ILE A 245 -8.58 7.59 -6.91
N GLU A 246 -7.42 7.30 -6.28
CA GLU A 246 -7.04 7.95 -5.02
C GLU A 246 -6.81 9.45 -5.17
N ALA A 247 -6.18 9.89 -6.26
CA ALA A 247 -6.02 11.32 -6.55
C ALA A 247 -7.36 12.02 -6.69
N TYR A 248 -8.35 11.41 -7.37
CA TYR A 248 -9.71 11.93 -7.40
C TYR A 248 -10.34 11.96 -6.00
N ARG A 249 -10.19 10.90 -5.18
CA ARG A 249 -10.74 10.86 -3.83
C ARG A 249 -10.24 12.01 -2.96
N ILE A 250 -8.95 12.34 -3.06
CA ILE A 250 -8.29 13.39 -2.29
C ILE A 250 -8.59 14.79 -2.85
N THR A 251 -8.49 14.99 -4.16
CA THR A 251 -8.52 16.32 -4.79
C THR A 251 -9.88 16.71 -5.37
N LYS A 252 -10.77 15.74 -5.58
CA LYS A 252 -12.04 15.86 -6.33
C LYS A 252 -11.90 16.32 -7.78
N ASP A 253 -10.69 16.33 -8.33
CA ASP A 253 -10.45 16.69 -9.72
C ASP A 253 -10.81 15.52 -10.66
N LYS A 254 -11.86 15.72 -11.47
CA LYS A 254 -12.39 14.72 -12.40
C LYS A 254 -11.40 14.34 -13.52
N ARG A 255 -10.35 15.13 -13.76
CA ARG A 255 -9.30 14.77 -14.73
C ARG A 255 -8.64 13.44 -14.36
N TRP A 256 -8.47 13.15 -13.07
CA TRP A 256 -7.90 11.88 -12.64
C TRP A 256 -8.82 10.68 -12.95
N LEU A 257 -10.14 10.83 -12.89
CA LEU A 257 -11.04 9.75 -13.31
C LEU A 257 -10.93 9.49 -14.82
N LYS A 258 -10.72 10.54 -15.63
CA LYS A 258 -10.44 10.38 -17.06
C LYS A 258 -9.15 9.58 -17.28
N ASP A 259 -8.07 9.91 -16.57
CA ASP A 259 -6.80 9.19 -16.67
C ASP A 259 -6.90 7.73 -16.20
N ALA A 260 -7.71 7.47 -15.15
CA ALA A 260 -8.04 6.12 -14.72
C ALA A 260 -8.74 5.32 -15.85
N THR A 261 -9.76 5.89 -16.49
CA THR A 261 -10.46 5.24 -17.61
C THR A 261 -9.52 5.02 -18.81
N THR A 262 -8.74 6.03 -19.20
CA THR A 262 -7.77 5.93 -20.30
C THR A 262 -6.73 4.84 -20.02
N THR A 263 -6.25 4.73 -18.78
CA THR A 263 -5.27 3.71 -18.39
C THR A 263 -5.81 2.29 -18.59
N VAL A 264 -7.00 1.99 -18.09
CA VAL A 264 -7.58 0.63 -18.15
C VAL A 264 -7.99 0.26 -19.57
N THR A 265 -8.48 1.24 -20.34
CA THR A 265 -8.91 1.03 -21.73
C THR A 265 -7.73 0.92 -22.69
N GLY A 266 -6.67 1.70 -22.47
CA GLY A 266 -5.43 1.62 -23.26
C GLY A 266 -4.71 0.28 -23.10
N ASP A 267 -4.68 -0.25 -21.87
CA ASP A 267 -4.09 -1.57 -21.59
C ASP A 267 -5.13 -2.70 -21.70
N LYS A 268 -6.20 -2.53 -22.52
CA LYS A 268 -7.26 -3.53 -22.66
C LYS A 268 -6.74 -4.89 -23.14
N TYR A 269 -5.68 -4.90 -23.95
CA TYR A 269 -5.00 -6.10 -24.43
C TYR A 269 -3.72 -6.46 -23.66
N GLY A 270 -3.49 -5.82 -22.50
CA GLY A 270 -2.34 -6.13 -21.66
C GLY A 270 -2.32 -7.61 -21.26
N ARG A 271 -1.11 -8.18 -21.16
CA ARG A 271 -0.93 -9.60 -20.89
C ARG A 271 -1.39 -9.95 -19.47
N TRP A 272 -2.10 -11.05 -19.34
CA TRP A 272 -2.31 -11.71 -18.04
C TRP A 272 -1.13 -12.65 -17.79
N HIS A 273 -0.54 -12.59 -16.59
CA HIS A 273 0.51 -13.54 -16.24
C HIS A 273 -0.02 -14.98 -16.21
N ASN A 274 -1.25 -15.16 -15.70
CA ASN A 274 -2.03 -16.39 -15.85
C ASN A 274 -3.53 -16.09 -15.65
N PRO A 275 -4.39 -16.21 -16.68
CA PRO A 275 -5.80 -15.83 -16.59
C PRO A 275 -6.65 -16.75 -15.68
N ARG A 276 -6.09 -17.88 -15.24
CA ARG A 276 -6.71 -18.81 -14.27
C ARG A 276 -6.42 -18.42 -12.81
N ARG A 277 -5.48 -17.51 -12.55
CA ARG A 277 -5.20 -17.04 -11.19
C ARG A 277 -6.38 -16.20 -10.68
N ARG A 278 -6.77 -16.48 -9.44
CA ARG A 278 -7.88 -15.83 -8.72
C ARG A 278 -7.42 -14.88 -7.62
N GLY A 279 -6.10 -14.69 -7.48
CA GLY A 279 -5.50 -13.83 -6.46
C GLY A 279 -5.78 -12.34 -6.70
N PHE A 280 -5.55 -11.53 -5.68
CA PHE A 280 -5.70 -10.08 -5.74
C PHE A 280 -4.58 -9.44 -6.58
N HIS A 281 -3.32 -9.75 -6.26
CA HIS A 281 -2.15 -9.12 -6.86
C HIS A 281 -1.95 -9.46 -8.35
N ASP A 282 -2.31 -10.67 -8.77
CA ASP A 282 -1.92 -11.24 -10.06
C ASP A 282 -3.07 -11.89 -10.84
N GLY A 283 -4.30 -11.82 -10.32
CA GLY A 283 -5.45 -12.53 -10.84
C GLY A 283 -6.72 -11.68 -10.90
N ARG A 284 -7.85 -12.36 -11.11
CA ARG A 284 -9.15 -11.71 -11.38
C ARG A 284 -9.71 -10.91 -10.20
N LEU A 285 -9.30 -11.20 -8.95
CA LEU A 285 -9.87 -10.49 -7.79
C LEU A 285 -9.50 -8.99 -7.80
N GLY A 286 -8.29 -8.64 -8.24
CA GLY A 286 -7.91 -7.23 -8.43
C GLY A 286 -8.75 -6.52 -9.49
N GLU A 287 -9.18 -7.23 -10.54
CA GLU A 287 -10.07 -6.69 -11.58
C GLU A 287 -11.49 -6.46 -11.07
N PHE A 288 -12.05 -7.41 -10.33
CA PHE A 288 -13.34 -7.22 -9.68
C PHE A 288 -13.30 -6.03 -8.73
N TYR A 289 -12.28 -5.95 -7.90
CA TYR A 289 -12.10 -4.83 -6.99
C TYR A 289 -12.01 -3.49 -7.72
N LEU A 290 -11.25 -3.40 -8.82
CA LEU A 290 -11.20 -2.19 -9.63
C LEU A 290 -12.57 -1.80 -10.20
N LYS A 291 -13.37 -2.76 -10.68
CA LYS A 291 -14.73 -2.50 -11.16
C LYS A 291 -15.61 -1.92 -10.07
N GLU A 292 -15.56 -2.48 -8.86
CA GLU A 292 -16.28 -1.94 -7.71
C GLU A 292 -15.86 -0.50 -7.40
N ARG A 293 -14.56 -0.19 -7.49
CA ARG A 293 -14.04 1.17 -7.27
C ARG A 293 -14.45 2.17 -8.34
N PHE A 294 -14.66 1.75 -9.59
CA PHE A 294 -15.24 2.61 -10.63
C PHE A 294 -16.74 2.84 -10.42
N SER A 295 -17.47 1.82 -9.96
CA SER A 295 -18.89 1.96 -9.64
C SER A 295 -19.10 2.81 -8.38
N ASN A 296 -18.16 2.76 -7.44
CA ASN A 296 -18.19 3.51 -6.20
C ASN A 296 -16.82 4.16 -5.91
N HIS A 297 -16.65 5.40 -6.38
CA HIS A 297 -15.41 6.16 -6.17
C HIS A 297 -15.13 6.52 -4.71
N THR A 298 -16.06 6.31 -3.76
CA THR A 298 -15.78 6.52 -2.33
C THR A 298 -15.03 5.36 -1.72
N LEU A 299 -15.10 4.17 -2.33
CA LEU A 299 -14.43 2.94 -1.87
C LEU A 299 -12.91 3.13 -1.84
N PRO A 300 -12.28 3.07 -0.64
CA PRO A 300 -10.83 3.25 -0.53
C PRO A 300 -10.02 2.13 -1.14
N LEU A 301 -8.80 2.48 -1.57
CA LEU A 301 -7.72 1.54 -1.76
C LEU A 301 -7.28 0.94 -0.40
N LEU A 302 -7.31 -0.38 -0.27
CA LEU A 302 -6.80 -1.09 0.91
C LEU A 302 -5.27 -1.04 0.97
N GLY A 303 -4.70 -1.07 2.19
CA GLY A 303 -3.26 -1.06 2.39
C GLY A 303 -2.62 0.32 2.19
N LEU A 304 -3.36 1.40 2.49
CA LEU A 304 -2.88 2.78 2.63
C LEU A 304 -3.00 3.28 4.08
N GLY A 305 -3.15 2.38 5.06
CA GLY A 305 -3.20 2.76 6.46
C GLY A 305 -4.52 3.47 6.81
N PRO A 306 -4.49 4.64 7.49
CA PRO A 306 -5.72 5.33 7.89
C PRO A 306 -6.58 5.79 6.70
N LEU A 307 -6.01 5.96 5.49
CA LEU A 307 -6.78 6.30 4.28
C LEU A 307 -7.64 5.15 3.74
N SER A 308 -7.37 3.93 4.19
CA SER A 308 -8.09 2.73 3.73
C SER A 308 -9.43 2.52 4.41
N VAL A 309 -9.78 3.38 5.37
CA VAL A 309 -11.01 3.26 6.13
C VAL A 309 -12.15 4.01 5.43
N PRO A 310 -13.28 3.34 5.13
CA PRO A 310 -14.47 4.02 4.63
C PRO A 310 -14.98 5.02 5.67
N SER A 311 -15.28 6.24 5.20
CA SER A 311 -15.97 7.29 5.96
C SER A 311 -17.32 6.81 6.47
#